data_AF-A0A382FTY8-F1
#
_entry.id   AF-A0A382FTY8-F1
#
_cell.length_a   1.000
_cell.length_b   1.000
_cell.length_c   1.000
_cell.angle_alpha   90.00
_cell.angle_beta   90.00
_cell.angle_gamma   90.00
#
_symmetry.space_group_name_H-M   'P 1'
#
loop_
_entity.id
_entity.type
_entity.pdbx_description
1 polymer ?
#
loop_
_entity_poly.entity_id
_entity_poly.type
_entity_poly.pdbx_seq_one_letter_code
_entity_poly.pdbx_strand_id
1 'polypeptide(L)'
;MAEICSTCGLPQDLCACGELDKDNTHIIIRLETRRFRKKGTMIEGLDPKVNNLESVAKELKKKYACGGTAKNDYVFLQGDHRDTIKDTLVKLGFAEESIDLH
;
A
#
# COMPACT_ATOMS: atom_id res chain seq x y z
N MET A 1 6.38 -2.74 31.50
CA MET A 1 5.39 -1.65 31.48
C MET A 1 4.64 -1.81 30.17
N ALA A 2 3.31 -1.96 30.19
CA ALA A 2 2.54 -2.08 28.97
C ALA A 2 2.61 -0.74 28.23
N GLU A 3 3.00 -0.75 26.95
CA GLU A 3 2.90 0.45 26.12
C GLU A 3 1.43 0.75 25.89
N ILE A 4 0.98 1.88 26.41
CA ILE A 4 -0.43 2.32 26.33
C ILE A 4 -0.54 3.28 25.16
N CYS A 5 -1.54 3.09 24.31
CA CYS A 5 -1.80 4.00 23.21
C CYS A 5 -2.23 5.38 23.76
N SER A 6 -1.54 6.44 23.33
CA SER A 6 -1.85 7.83 23.72
C SER A 6 -3.16 8.37 23.13
N THR A 7 -3.69 7.73 22.10
CA THR A 7 -4.94 8.13 21.43
C THR A 7 -6.17 7.53 22.12
N CYS A 8 -6.11 6.25 22.47
CA CYS A 8 -7.27 5.48 22.93
C CYS A 8 -7.10 4.86 24.33
N GLY A 9 -5.94 5.00 24.98
CA GLY A 9 -5.71 4.58 26.37
C GLY A 9 -5.65 3.06 26.59
N LEU A 10 -5.74 2.27 25.51
CA LEU A 10 -5.68 0.82 25.55
C LEU A 10 -4.22 0.32 25.50
N PRO A 11 -3.90 -0.82 26.15
CA PRO A 11 -2.63 -1.52 25.92
C PRO A 11 -2.43 -1.80 24.43
N GLN A 12 -1.22 -1.62 23.90
CA GLN A 12 -0.90 -1.81 22.47
C GLN A 12 -1.40 -3.16 21.92
N ASP A 13 -1.34 -4.22 22.74
CA ASP A 13 -1.78 -5.57 22.34
C ASP A 13 -3.29 -5.69 22.06
N LEU A 14 -4.10 -4.71 22.51
CA LEU A 14 -5.55 -4.62 22.30
C LEU A 14 -5.96 -3.39 21.48
N CYS A 15 -4.99 -2.64 20.97
CA CYS A 15 -5.21 -1.37 20.31
C CYS A 15 -5.49 -1.56 18.81
N ALA A 16 -6.72 -1.29 18.38
CA ALA A 16 -7.11 -1.28 16.96
C ALA A 16 -6.93 0.11 16.30
N CYS A 17 -6.33 1.07 17.00
CA CYS A 17 -6.25 2.45 16.54
C CYS A 17 -5.41 2.59 15.24
N GLY A 18 -4.44 1.69 15.00
CA GLY A 18 -3.71 1.62 13.73
C GLY A 18 -4.43 0.85 12.59
N GLU A 19 -5.50 0.11 12.89
CA GLU A 19 -6.36 -0.53 11.89
C GLU A 19 -7.40 0.47 11.36
N LEU A 20 -7.98 1.27 12.26
CA LEU A 20 -8.94 2.34 11.93
C LEU A 20 -8.35 3.43 11.02
N ASP A 21 -7.07 3.79 11.17
CA ASP A 21 -6.42 4.78 10.30
C ASP A 21 -6.25 4.27 8.85
N LYS A 22 -6.25 2.95 8.63
CA LYS A 22 -6.17 2.37 7.28
C LYS A 22 -7.51 2.44 6.55
N ASP A 23 -8.63 2.49 7.26
CA ASP A 23 -9.98 2.49 6.68
C ASP A 23 -10.30 3.75 5.87
N ASN A 24 -9.57 4.85 6.07
CA ASN A 24 -9.76 6.10 5.32
C ASN A 24 -8.82 6.24 4.09
N THR A 25 -8.14 5.15 3.70
CA THR A 25 -7.10 5.17 2.67
C THR A 25 -7.67 4.75 1.31
N HIS A 26 -7.93 5.73 0.42
CA HIS A 26 -8.36 5.46 -0.96
C HIS A 26 -7.16 5.20 -1.87
N ILE A 27 -7.02 3.96 -2.36
CA ILE A 27 -5.92 3.50 -3.19
C ILE A 27 -6.34 3.46 -4.65
N ILE A 28 -5.55 4.11 -5.51
CA ILE A 28 -5.79 4.13 -6.95
C ILE A 28 -4.68 3.38 -7.66
N ILE A 29 -5.06 2.39 -8.46
CA ILE A 29 -4.15 1.57 -9.25
C ILE A 29 -4.36 1.90 -10.73
N ARG A 30 -3.29 2.29 -11.43
CA ARG A 30 -3.37 2.58 -12.87
C ARG A 30 -2.18 2.04 -13.64
N LEU A 31 -2.38 1.85 -14.93
CA LEU A 31 -1.29 1.62 -15.87
C LEU A 31 -0.64 2.96 -16.24
N GLU A 32 0.67 3.05 -16.06
CA GLU A 32 1.44 4.22 -16.45
C GLU A 32 2.51 3.82 -17.48
N THR A 33 2.61 4.57 -18.57
CA THR A 33 3.63 4.35 -19.58
C THR A 33 4.78 5.33 -19.36
N ARG A 34 5.98 4.80 -19.14
CA ARG A 34 7.22 5.59 -18.94
C ARG A 34 8.11 5.57 -20.17
N ARG A 35 9.34 6.08 -20.02
CA ARG A 35 10.37 6.15 -21.07
C ARG A 35 10.45 4.83 -21.85
N PHE A 36 10.66 4.95 -23.15
CA PHE A 36 10.73 3.82 -24.08
C PHE A 36 9.45 2.99 -24.16
N ARG A 37 8.28 3.61 -23.94
CA ARG A 37 6.96 2.96 -23.95
C ARG A 37 6.86 1.77 -22.97
N LYS A 38 7.69 1.77 -21.93
CA LYS A 38 7.64 0.71 -20.91
C LYS A 38 6.43 0.95 -20.02
N LYS A 39 5.57 -0.07 -19.93
CA LYS A 39 4.44 -0.10 -19.02
C LYS A 39 4.90 -0.33 -17.58
N GLY A 40 4.22 0.29 -16.64
CA GLY A 40 4.38 0.06 -15.22
C GLY A 40 3.07 0.27 -14.49
N THR A 41 2.97 -0.37 -13.33
CA THR A 41 1.80 -0.26 -12.46
C THR A 41 2.08 0.82 -11.44
N MET A 42 1.23 1.83 -11.41
CA MET A 42 1.27 2.91 -10.42
C MET A 42 0.19 2.66 -9.37
N ILE A 43 0.58 2.78 -8.11
CA ILE A 43 -0.27 2.57 -6.93
C ILE A 43 -0.16 3.84 -6.10
N GLU A 44 -1.24 4.60 -6.01
CA GLU A 44 -1.30 5.89 -5.28
C GLU A 44 -2.24 5.79 -4.08
N GLY A 45 -2.18 6.81 -3.23
CA GLY A 45 -3.05 6.93 -2.07
C GLY A 45 -2.55 6.13 -0.88
N LEU A 46 -1.27 5.77 -0.85
CA LEU A 46 -0.65 5.09 0.29
C LEU A 46 -0.04 6.15 1.21
N ASP A 47 -0.65 6.39 2.38
CA ASP A 47 -0.11 7.35 3.35
C ASP A 47 1.20 6.82 3.96
N PRO A 48 2.36 7.48 3.75
CA PRO A 48 3.65 7.00 4.25
C PRO A 48 3.76 7.04 5.79
N LYS A 49 2.91 7.78 6.49
CA LYS A 49 2.87 7.85 7.97
C LYS A 49 2.14 6.67 8.57
N VAL A 50 1.09 6.19 7.90
CA VAL A 50 0.22 5.09 8.36
C VAL A 50 0.71 3.76 7.78
N ASN A 51 1.11 3.78 6.51
CA ASN A 51 1.52 2.61 5.75
C ASN A 51 3.02 2.76 5.49
N ASN A 52 3.83 1.86 6.06
CA ASN A 52 5.27 1.82 5.80
C ASN A 52 5.52 1.55 4.30
N LEU A 53 5.62 2.62 3.52
CA LEU A 53 5.60 2.60 2.05
C LEU A 53 6.78 1.82 1.49
N GLU A 54 7.94 1.88 2.15
CA GLU A 54 9.12 1.11 1.79
C GLU A 54 8.91 -0.39 1.98
N SER A 55 8.26 -0.78 3.08
CA SER A 55 7.91 -2.18 3.35
C SER A 55 6.91 -2.70 2.33
N VAL A 56 5.84 -1.95 2.05
CA VAL A 56 4.84 -2.30 1.03
C VAL A 56 5.50 -2.48 -0.34
N ALA A 57 6.33 -1.52 -0.76
CA ALA A 57 7.04 -1.64 -2.02
C ALA A 57 8.02 -2.81 -2.06
N LYS A 58 8.67 -3.15 -0.94
CA LYS A 58 9.56 -4.32 -0.84
C LYS A 58 8.80 -5.62 -1.04
N GLU A 59 7.66 -5.79 -0.36
CA GLU A 59 6.80 -6.97 -0.50
C GLU A 59 6.25 -7.09 -1.93
N LEU A 60 5.78 -5.99 -2.51
CA LEU A 60 5.29 -5.97 -3.89
C LEU A 60 6.40 -6.32 -4.90
N LYS A 61 7.59 -5.71 -4.80
CA LYS A 61 8.73 -6.06 -5.66
C LYS A 61 9.12 -7.52 -5.55
N LYS A 62 9.09 -8.09 -4.34
CA LYS A 62 9.36 -9.52 -4.09
C LYS A 62 8.30 -10.41 -4.72
N LYS A 63 7.01 -10.06 -4.56
CA LYS A 63 5.88 -10.81 -5.11
C LYS A 63 5.86 -10.83 -6.64
N TYR A 64 6.16 -9.70 -7.26
CA TYR A 64 6.11 -9.50 -8.71
C TYR A 64 7.45 -9.67 -9.43
N ALA A 65 8.51 -10.01 -8.68
CA ALA A 65 9.87 -10.18 -9.20
C ALA A 65 10.31 -9.02 -10.12
N CYS A 66 9.99 -7.78 -9.75
CA CYS A 66 10.20 -6.60 -10.59
C CYS A 66 10.94 -5.48 -9.86
N GLY A 67 11.51 -4.57 -10.64
CA GLY A 67 12.00 -3.30 -10.12
C GLY A 67 10.84 -2.36 -9.76
N GLY A 68 11.09 -1.41 -8.88
CA GLY A 68 10.09 -0.43 -8.48
C GLY A 68 10.63 0.62 -7.53
N THR A 69 9.81 1.63 -7.26
CA THR A 69 10.15 2.78 -6.40
C THR A 69 8.97 3.15 -5.53
N ALA A 70 9.25 3.48 -4.27
CA ALA A 70 8.30 4.12 -3.34
C ALA A 70 8.71 5.59 -3.20
N LYS A 71 7.79 6.54 -3.42
CA LYS A 71 8.06 7.97 -3.26
C LYS A 71 6.76 8.75 -3.13
N ASN A 72 6.73 9.81 -2.32
CA ASN A 72 5.67 10.82 -2.29
C ASN A 72 4.25 10.20 -2.41
N ASP A 73 3.97 9.20 -1.57
CA ASP A 73 2.64 8.58 -1.41
C ASP A 73 2.22 7.62 -2.55
N TYR A 74 3.18 7.22 -3.39
CA TYR A 74 2.97 6.22 -4.43
C TYR A 74 4.03 5.12 -4.43
N VAL A 75 3.65 3.97 -4.95
CA VAL A 75 4.53 2.87 -5.35
C VAL A 75 4.39 2.63 -6.84
N PHE A 76 5.52 2.63 -7.54
CA PHE A 76 5.61 2.29 -8.96
C PHE A 76 6.32 0.95 -9.14
N LEU A 77 5.72 0.04 -9.90
CA LEU A 77 6.27 -1.25 -10.26
C LEU A 77 6.47 -1.35 -11.79
N GLN A 78 7.54 -2.00 -12.22
CA GLN A 78 7.76 -2.27 -13.64
C GLN A 78 6.87 -3.44 -14.11
N GLY A 79 6.19 -3.28 -15.24
CA GLY A 79 5.21 -4.25 -15.75
C GLY A 79 3.76 -3.89 -15.42
N ASP A 80 2.83 -4.53 -16.14
CA ASP A 80 1.39 -4.42 -15.89
C ASP A 80 0.99 -5.58 -14.95
N HIS A 81 0.63 -5.25 -13.72
CA HIS A 81 0.27 -6.20 -12.65
C HIS A 81 -1.15 -5.99 -12.15
N ARG A 82 -1.96 -5.21 -12.88
CA ARG A 82 -3.31 -4.80 -12.46
C ARG A 82 -4.20 -6.00 -12.13
N ASP A 83 -4.05 -7.11 -12.85
CA ASP A 83 -4.87 -8.31 -12.68
C ASP A 83 -4.77 -8.96 -11.29
N THR A 84 -3.65 -8.81 -10.58
CA THR A 84 -3.39 -9.52 -9.31
C THR A 84 -3.02 -8.60 -8.15
N ILE A 85 -2.76 -7.33 -8.43
CA ILE A 85 -2.25 -6.40 -7.41
C ILE A 85 -3.30 -6.00 -6.40
N LYS A 86 -4.57 -5.94 -6.80
CA LYS A 86 -5.70 -5.73 -5.89
C LYS A 86 -5.69 -6.77 -4.77
N ASP A 87 -5.72 -8.06 -5.13
CA ASP A 87 -5.65 -9.18 -4.18
C ASP A 87 -4.41 -9.15 -3.28
N THR A 88 -3.30 -8.66 -3.83
CA THR A 88 -2.04 -8.58 -3.08
C THR A 88 -2.12 -7.50 -2.00
N LEU A 89 -2.71 -6.34 -2.32
CA LEU A 89 -2.93 -5.27 -1.34
C LEU A 89 -3.94 -5.71 -0.28
N VAL A 90 -5.02 -6.38 -0.66
CA VAL A 90 -5.97 -6.94 0.33
C VAL A 90 -5.27 -7.88 1.31
N LYS A 91 -4.38 -8.76 0.82
CA LYS A 91 -3.57 -9.64 1.68
C LYS A 91 -2.55 -8.91 2.57
N LEU A 92 -2.18 -7.68 2.22
CA LEU A 92 -1.33 -6.81 3.03
C LEU A 92 -2.12 -6.02 4.08
N GLY A 93 -3.45 -6.20 4.15
CA GLY A 93 -4.33 -5.57 5.12
C GLY A 93 -4.90 -4.23 4.68
N PHE A 94 -5.00 -4.00 3.36
CA PHE A 94 -5.77 -2.89 2.81
C PHE A 94 -7.22 -3.32 2.57
N ALA A 95 -8.18 -2.44 2.85
CA ALA A 95 -9.59 -2.71 2.61
C ALA A 95 -9.87 -2.87 1.11
N GLU A 96 -10.70 -3.85 0.73
CA GLU A 96 -10.96 -4.10 -0.70
C GLU A 96 -11.79 -2.98 -1.32
N GLU A 97 -12.75 -2.47 -0.55
CA GLU A 97 -13.65 -1.37 -0.88
C GLU A 97 -12.92 -0.03 -1.09
N SER A 98 -11.68 0.09 -0.61
CA SER A 98 -10.90 1.31 -0.74
C SER A 98 -9.95 1.29 -1.93
N ILE A 99 -9.92 0.20 -2.71
CA ILE A 99 -9.00 0.02 -3.85
C ILE A 99 -9.76 0.13 -5.18
N ASP A 100 -9.43 1.18 -5.94
CA ASP A 100 -9.93 1.42 -7.30
C ASP A 100 -8.88 1.05 -8.36
N LEU A 101 -9.30 0.31 -9.38
CA LEU A 101 -8.43 -0.13 -10.48
C LEU A 101 -8.87 0.53 -11.80
N HIS A 102 -7.95 1.27 -12.42
CA HIS A 102 -8.11 2.04 -13.65
C HIS A 102 -7.24 1.47 -14.79
#